data_AF-A0A3N5YRT0-F1
#
_entry.id   AF-A0A3N5YRT0-F1
#
_cell.length_a   1.000
_cell.length_b   1.000
_cell.length_c   1.000
_cell.angle_alpha   90.00
_cell.angle_beta   90.00
_cell.angle_gamma   90.00
#
_symmetry.space_group_name_H-M   'P 1'
#
loop_
_entity.id
_entity.type
_entity.pdbx_description
1 polymer ?
#
loop_
_entity_poly.entity_id
_entity_poly.type
_entity_poly.pdbx_seq_one_letter_code
_entity_poly.pdbx_strand_id
1 'polypeptide(L)'
;MIEIVIFGRGGQGGVTLAKLIAMTYFLQDQYAQAFGIYAAERSGAPVRAFVRIDNKEIICRNQIYEPDHVIVLERTFVDARITTGLKPGGWIILNSQQAPQAVAHLFPGYRVACVDANAVAIENNLGSRTTPIVNTTMLGAAARVLGEEFAAVEAALAELRFLGPNLSAARRAYESVLSLPEPSGVTSPQPPIRMPAATLSILDPASGMRPTIKTGTWATQQPRQKQPISPCNGGCPAGNDVRGFVAAVRSQDFDRALALLHQTSPFPGVCGRVCPAPCMEACHRSEFDQAVNIRELERYVADHATPAPAETKSFRDRVAVIGSGPAGLSAAYHLGRLGYSVHIVESQPALGGVMRNGIPAYRLPADVLDREINFILRHGVIAVTGTRVSKSDIVRLSQEFAAIFIATGLQELRSLNPGDFDPSVATQGIDFLDSYRSGEQRLDGEQVVVIGGGNTAIDAARTARRLGADV
;
A
#
# COMPACT_ATOMS: atom_id res chain seq x y z
N MET A 1 14.13 -2.86 14.78
CA MET A 1 14.19 -3.35 13.39
C MET A 1 15.35 -4.30 13.18
N ILE A 2 15.06 -5.49 12.66
CA ILE A 2 16.02 -6.45 12.11
C ILE A 2 15.88 -6.41 10.58
N GLU A 3 16.98 -6.30 9.86
CA GLU A 3 17.04 -6.24 8.40
C GLU A 3 17.88 -7.38 7.83
N ILE A 4 17.30 -8.15 6.91
CA ILE A 4 17.93 -9.33 6.31
C ILE A 4 17.96 -9.18 4.79
N VAL A 5 19.13 -9.44 4.20
CA VAL A 5 19.30 -9.53 2.74
C VAL A 5 19.57 -10.98 2.34
N ILE A 6 18.86 -11.45 1.32
CA ILE A 6 18.98 -12.81 0.80
C ILE A 6 19.53 -12.73 -0.63
N PHE A 7 20.65 -13.40 -0.87
CA PHE A 7 21.28 -13.55 -2.18
C PHE A 7 21.01 -14.95 -2.76
N GLY A 8 20.60 -15.02 -4.01
CA GLY A 8 20.46 -16.28 -4.72
C GLY A 8 20.19 -16.08 -6.22
N ARG A 9 19.75 -17.13 -6.89
CA ARG A 9 19.31 -17.08 -8.30
C ARG A 9 17.82 -17.32 -8.46
N GLY A 10 17.28 -16.80 -9.57
CA GLY A 10 15.93 -17.14 -10.02
C GLY A 10 15.77 -18.65 -10.15
N GLY A 11 14.77 -19.23 -9.47
CA GLY A 11 14.53 -20.67 -9.38
C GLY A 11 14.91 -21.31 -8.04
N GLN A 12 15.71 -20.67 -7.19
CA GLN A 12 16.08 -21.21 -5.85
C GLN A 12 15.11 -20.81 -4.72
N GLY A 13 14.16 -19.93 -5.02
CA GLY A 13 13.13 -19.51 -4.07
C GLY A 13 13.54 -18.43 -3.07
N GLY A 14 14.51 -17.56 -3.38
CA GLY A 14 14.95 -16.50 -2.45
C GLY A 14 13.85 -15.53 -2.00
N VAL A 15 12.94 -15.13 -2.89
CA VAL A 15 11.78 -14.30 -2.51
C VAL A 15 10.76 -15.10 -1.70
N THR A 16 10.63 -16.39 -1.98
CA THR A 16 9.79 -17.29 -1.16
C THR A 16 10.36 -17.43 0.24
N LEU A 17 11.67 -17.59 0.39
CA LEU A 17 12.34 -17.57 1.70
C LEU A 17 12.08 -16.25 2.43
N ALA A 18 12.18 -15.10 1.74
CA ALA A 18 11.87 -13.80 2.35
C ALA A 18 10.44 -13.75 2.92
N LYS A 19 9.47 -14.23 2.14
CA LYS A 19 8.05 -14.32 2.57
C LYS A 19 7.86 -15.29 3.74
N LEU A 20 8.56 -16.43 3.73
CA LEU A 20 8.50 -17.41 4.81
C LEU A 20 9.04 -16.85 6.12
N ILE A 21 10.21 -16.20 6.09
CA ILE A 21 10.77 -15.52 7.27
C ILE A 21 9.81 -14.44 7.76
N ALA A 22 9.29 -13.59 6.86
CA ALA A 22 8.32 -12.56 7.24
C ALA A 22 7.05 -13.15 7.86
N MET A 23 6.54 -14.28 7.35
CA MET A 23 5.39 -14.97 7.92
C MET A 23 5.67 -15.53 9.33
N THR A 24 6.86 -16.11 9.55
CA THR A 24 7.30 -16.61 10.87
C THR A 24 7.19 -15.52 11.95
N TYR A 25 7.60 -14.29 11.63
CA TYR A 25 7.52 -13.17 12.56
C TYR A 25 6.15 -12.50 12.60
N PHE A 26 5.44 -12.44 11.46
CA PHE A 26 4.10 -11.86 11.38
C PHE A 26 3.07 -12.62 12.24
N LEU A 27 3.17 -13.95 12.30
CA LEU A 27 2.32 -14.78 13.15
C LEU A 27 2.62 -14.63 14.66
N GLN A 28 3.74 -13.99 15.01
CA GLN A 28 4.13 -13.65 16.39
C GLN A 28 3.82 -12.18 16.73
N ASP A 29 2.82 -11.60 16.06
CA ASP A 29 2.38 -10.20 16.21
C ASP A 29 3.42 -9.11 15.90
N GLN A 30 4.54 -9.46 15.27
CA GLN A 30 5.49 -8.47 14.76
C GLN A 30 5.06 -7.90 13.40
N TYR A 31 5.59 -6.72 13.08
CA TYR A 31 5.49 -6.16 11.75
C TYR A 31 6.59 -6.75 10.88
N ALA A 32 6.22 -7.28 9.72
CA ALA A 32 7.16 -7.85 8.78
C ALA A 32 6.92 -7.33 7.36
N GLN A 33 8.00 -7.12 6.62
CA GLN A 33 7.97 -6.69 5.22
C GLN A 33 8.91 -7.59 4.42
N ALA A 34 8.41 -8.20 3.33
CA ALA A 34 9.22 -8.99 2.42
C ALA A 34 9.02 -8.56 0.97
N PHE A 35 10.11 -8.34 0.24
CA PHE A 35 10.09 -7.96 -1.17
C PHE A 35 11.37 -8.41 -1.87
N GLY A 36 11.39 -8.37 -3.20
CA GLY A 36 12.55 -8.80 -3.99
C GLY A 36 12.79 -7.92 -5.20
N ILE A 37 14.04 -7.93 -5.66
CA ILE A 37 14.51 -7.30 -6.89
C ILE A 37 14.96 -8.40 -7.82
N TYR A 38 14.45 -8.34 -9.05
CA TYR A 38 14.76 -9.26 -10.12
C TYR A 38 15.52 -8.52 -11.21
N ALA A 39 16.55 -9.16 -11.77
CA ALA A 39 17.05 -8.77 -13.07
C ALA A 39 16.01 -9.12 -14.16
N ALA A 40 16.18 -8.60 -15.38
CA ALA A 40 15.23 -8.79 -16.48
C ALA A 40 14.96 -10.28 -16.85
N GLU A 41 15.88 -11.18 -16.49
CA GLU A 41 15.81 -12.61 -16.75
C GLU A 41 15.15 -13.38 -15.60
N ARG A 42 14.20 -14.28 -15.90
CA ARG A 42 13.36 -14.96 -14.90
C ARG A 42 14.00 -16.18 -14.21
N SER A 43 14.98 -16.83 -14.84
CA SER A 43 15.63 -18.05 -14.33
C SER A 43 17.16 -17.91 -14.38
N GLY A 44 17.85 -18.33 -13.32
CA GLY A 44 19.32 -18.29 -13.25
C GLY A 44 19.93 -16.89 -13.04
N ALA A 45 19.15 -15.82 -13.19
CA ALA A 45 19.61 -14.46 -12.93
C ALA A 45 19.80 -14.20 -11.43
N PRO A 46 20.75 -13.34 -11.03
CA PRO A 46 20.89 -12.91 -9.64
C PRO A 46 19.60 -12.27 -9.11
N VAL A 47 19.17 -12.73 -7.94
CA VAL A 47 18.02 -12.22 -7.21
C VAL A 47 18.47 -11.75 -5.84
N ARG A 48 17.98 -10.58 -5.45
CA ARG A 48 18.07 -10.10 -4.06
C ARG A 48 16.68 -10.05 -3.47
N ALA A 49 16.50 -10.64 -2.30
CA ALA A 49 15.29 -10.50 -1.52
C ALA A 49 15.60 -9.85 -0.17
N PHE A 50 14.62 -9.18 0.38
CA PHE A 50 14.75 -8.33 1.55
C PHE A 50 13.68 -8.71 2.56
N VAL A 51 14.05 -8.74 3.82
CA VAL A 51 13.13 -8.92 4.94
C VAL A 51 13.41 -7.85 5.99
N ARG A 52 12.36 -7.17 6.44
CA ARG A 52 12.38 -6.32 7.63
C ARG A 52 11.44 -6.89 8.67
N ILE A 53 11.87 -6.89 9.91
CA ILE A 53 11.08 -7.31 11.07
C ILE A 53 11.20 -6.23 12.14
N ASP A 54 10.09 -5.79 12.73
CA ASP A 54 10.12 -4.86 13.84
C ASP A 54 8.91 -5.04 14.77
N ASN A 55 9.07 -4.60 16.03
CA ASN A 55 7.98 -4.52 17.00
C ASN A 55 7.06 -3.32 16.75
N LYS A 56 7.45 -2.43 15.83
CA LYS A 56 6.71 -1.22 15.42
C LYS A 56 6.40 -1.28 13.93
N GLU A 57 5.44 -0.48 13.49
CA GLU A 57 5.08 -0.41 12.07
C GLU A 57 6.30 -0.05 11.19
N ILE A 58 6.51 -0.83 10.14
CA ILE A 58 7.61 -0.62 9.19
C ILE A 58 7.13 0.34 8.09
N ILE A 59 7.51 1.61 8.22
CA ILE A 59 7.18 2.66 7.23
C ILE A 59 8.23 2.79 6.10
N CYS A 60 9.42 2.21 6.26
CA CYS A 60 10.48 2.26 5.26
C CYS A 60 10.18 1.32 4.08
N ARG A 61 10.16 1.85 2.85
CA ARG A 61 9.92 1.10 1.61
C ARG A 61 11.15 0.99 0.70
N ASN A 62 12.29 1.49 1.17
CA ASN A 62 13.54 1.46 0.42
C ASN A 62 14.18 0.07 0.45
N GLN A 63 15.15 -0.19 -0.42
CA GLN A 63 15.99 -1.39 -0.32
C GLN A 63 16.76 -1.39 1.01
N ILE A 64 17.18 -2.58 1.46
CA ILE A 64 18.07 -2.69 2.63
C ILE A 64 19.51 -2.53 2.13
N TYR A 65 20.17 -1.48 2.60
CA TYR A 65 21.56 -1.19 2.27
C TYR A 65 22.51 -1.60 3.41
N GLU A 66 22.01 -1.61 4.65
CA GLU A 66 22.78 -1.92 5.86
C GLU A 66 22.15 -3.07 6.64
N PRO A 67 22.18 -4.31 6.13
CA PRO A 67 21.53 -5.43 6.80
C PRO A 67 22.16 -5.77 8.14
N ASP A 68 21.35 -6.27 9.07
CA ASP A 68 21.83 -6.96 10.28
C ASP A 68 22.35 -8.36 9.94
N HIS A 69 21.69 -9.05 8.99
CA HIS A 69 22.01 -10.43 8.63
C HIS A 69 21.95 -10.66 7.11
N VAL A 70 22.74 -11.62 6.63
CA VAL A 70 22.79 -12.02 5.23
C VAL A 70 22.59 -13.52 5.09
N ILE A 71 21.75 -13.92 4.13
CA ILE A 71 21.53 -15.33 3.76
C ILE A 71 21.96 -15.53 2.31
N VAL A 72 22.77 -16.55 2.05
CA VAL A 72 23.26 -16.87 0.70
C VAL A 72 22.83 -18.27 0.30
N LEU A 73 22.00 -18.34 -0.73
CA LEU A 73 21.43 -19.60 -1.24
C LEU A 73 22.38 -20.34 -2.18
N GLU A 74 23.41 -19.67 -2.71
CA GLU A 74 24.30 -20.24 -3.72
C GLU A 74 25.75 -19.78 -3.54
N ARG A 75 26.67 -20.75 -3.62
CA ARG A 75 28.11 -20.51 -3.39
C ARG A 75 28.76 -19.53 -4.37
N THR A 76 28.25 -19.36 -5.58
CA THR A 76 28.86 -18.42 -6.55
C THR A 76 28.75 -16.96 -6.14
N PHE A 77 27.91 -16.64 -5.14
CA PHE A 77 27.84 -15.31 -4.52
C PHE A 77 28.78 -15.15 -3.32
N VAL A 78 29.54 -16.18 -2.92
CA VAL A 78 30.47 -16.08 -1.78
C VAL A 78 31.70 -15.29 -2.20
N ASP A 79 31.59 -13.97 -2.13
CA ASP A 79 32.68 -13.01 -2.33
C ASP A 79 32.52 -11.80 -1.39
N ALA A 80 33.48 -10.86 -1.41
CA ALA A 80 33.50 -9.70 -0.51
C ALA A 80 32.28 -8.75 -0.63
N ARG A 81 31.41 -8.90 -1.64
CA ARG A 81 30.25 -8.05 -1.89
C ARG A 81 29.03 -8.43 -1.06
N ILE A 82 28.94 -9.66 -0.54
CA ILE A 82 27.80 -10.05 0.30
C ILE A 82 27.87 -9.43 1.69
N THR A 83 29.05 -8.98 2.13
CA THR A 83 29.25 -8.26 3.38
C THR A 83 29.16 -6.74 3.22
N THR A 84 28.90 -6.23 2.01
CA THR A 84 28.76 -4.80 1.78
C THR A 84 27.57 -4.26 2.57
N GLY A 85 27.84 -3.34 3.50
CA GLY A 85 26.84 -2.75 4.40
C GLY A 85 26.40 -3.65 5.56
N LEU A 86 26.87 -4.90 5.64
CA LEU A 86 26.53 -5.79 6.75
C LEU A 86 27.07 -5.22 8.07
N LYS A 87 26.18 -4.99 9.03
CA LYS A 87 26.53 -4.43 10.35
C LYS A 87 27.51 -5.35 11.10
N PRO A 88 28.48 -4.80 11.85
CA PRO A 88 29.46 -5.59 12.59
C PRO A 88 28.80 -6.64 13.49
N GLY A 89 29.35 -7.86 13.50
CA GLY A 89 28.77 -8.98 14.26
C GLY A 89 27.48 -9.55 13.66
N GLY A 90 27.05 -9.11 12.48
CA GLY A 90 25.95 -9.73 11.74
C GLY A 90 26.19 -11.21 11.41
N TRP A 91 25.11 -11.96 11.20
CA TRP A 91 25.15 -13.35 10.76
C TRP A 91 25.26 -13.45 9.24
N ILE A 92 26.10 -14.37 8.77
CA ILE A 92 26.18 -14.82 7.38
C ILE A 92 25.80 -16.30 7.35
N ILE A 93 24.61 -16.60 6.81
CA ILE A 93 24.04 -17.95 6.76
C ILE A 93 24.20 -18.48 5.33
N LEU A 94 25.02 -19.52 5.17
CA LEU A 94 25.48 -20.01 3.87
C LEU A 94 24.92 -21.40 3.55
N ASN A 95 24.43 -21.57 2.33
CA ASN A 95 24.26 -22.89 1.73
C ASN A 95 25.64 -23.48 1.34
N SER A 96 26.24 -24.26 2.23
CA SER A 96 27.58 -24.84 2.07
C SER A 96 27.73 -26.18 2.78
N GLN A 97 28.47 -27.10 2.15
CA GLN A 97 28.92 -28.37 2.75
C GLN A 97 30.11 -28.18 3.68
N GLN A 98 30.81 -27.06 3.55
CA GLN A 98 31.97 -26.78 4.38
C GLN A 98 31.50 -26.36 5.77
N ALA A 99 32.23 -26.80 6.79
CA ALA A 99 32.00 -26.34 8.15
C ALA A 99 32.28 -24.82 8.25
N PRO A 100 31.57 -24.07 9.12
CA PRO A 100 31.76 -22.64 9.29
C PRO A 100 33.22 -22.22 9.50
N GLN A 101 34.01 -23.02 10.21
CA GLN A 101 35.43 -22.76 10.48
C GLN A 101 36.27 -22.68 9.19
N ALA A 102 35.92 -23.46 8.17
CA ALA A 102 36.65 -23.49 6.91
C ALA A 102 36.41 -22.22 6.07
N VAL A 103 35.28 -21.53 6.25
CA VAL A 103 34.91 -20.33 5.49
C VAL A 103 34.96 -19.04 6.31
N ALA A 104 35.11 -19.13 7.64
CA ALA A 104 35.13 -17.98 8.54
C ALA A 104 36.21 -16.94 8.16
N HIS A 105 37.37 -17.40 7.67
CA HIS A 105 38.45 -16.53 7.21
C HIS A 105 38.07 -15.59 6.05
N LEU A 106 37.02 -15.91 5.28
CA LEU A 106 36.51 -15.07 4.20
C LEU A 106 35.69 -13.88 4.72
N PHE A 107 35.21 -13.96 5.98
CA PHE A 107 34.29 -13.00 6.57
C PHE A 107 34.76 -12.53 7.95
N PRO A 108 35.92 -11.85 8.02
CA PRO A 108 36.45 -11.41 9.29
C PRO A 108 35.48 -10.42 9.98
N GLY A 109 35.25 -10.61 11.29
CA GLY A 109 34.35 -9.76 12.09
C GLY A 109 32.86 -10.08 11.97
N TYR A 110 32.48 -11.18 11.33
CA TYR A 110 31.09 -11.65 11.23
C TYR A 110 30.91 -13.07 11.77
N ARG A 111 29.68 -13.40 12.19
CA ARG A 111 29.29 -14.75 12.61
C ARG A 111 28.87 -15.56 11.40
N VAL A 112 29.28 -16.82 11.31
CA VAL A 112 29.05 -17.64 10.12
C VAL A 112 28.30 -18.91 10.49
N ALA A 113 27.26 -19.23 9.72
CA ALA A 113 26.54 -20.49 9.79
C ALA A 113 26.52 -21.17 8.43
N CYS A 114 26.63 -22.51 8.42
CA CYS A 114 26.65 -23.31 7.20
C CYS A 114 25.71 -24.50 7.32
N VAL A 115 25.01 -24.79 6.23
CA VAL A 115 24.15 -25.97 6.07
C VAL A 115 24.24 -26.43 4.62
N ASP A 116 24.30 -27.73 4.37
CA ASP A 116 24.20 -28.26 3.00
C ASP A 116 22.74 -28.30 2.55
N ALA A 117 22.18 -27.12 2.26
CA ALA A 117 20.79 -27.01 1.89
C ALA A 117 20.48 -27.73 0.57
N ASN A 118 21.47 -27.85 -0.33
CA ASN A 118 21.31 -28.58 -1.58
C ASN A 118 21.09 -30.08 -1.34
N ALA A 119 21.93 -30.73 -0.52
CA ALA A 119 21.74 -32.15 -0.21
C ALA A 119 20.40 -32.39 0.49
N VAL A 120 20.07 -31.58 1.51
CA VAL A 120 18.81 -31.71 2.25
C VAL A 120 17.61 -31.51 1.32
N ALA A 121 17.64 -30.54 0.40
CA ALA A 121 16.56 -30.33 -0.56
C ALA A 121 16.42 -31.53 -1.53
N ILE A 122 17.52 -32.04 -2.08
CA ILE A 122 17.51 -33.17 -3.03
C ILE A 122 16.97 -34.44 -2.37
N GLU A 123 17.41 -34.75 -1.14
CA GLU A 123 16.95 -35.92 -0.40
C GLU A 123 15.46 -35.86 -0.04
N ASN A 124 14.91 -34.64 0.08
CA ASN A 124 13.48 -34.41 0.29
C ASN A 124 12.70 -34.18 -1.02
N ASN A 125 13.31 -34.46 -2.18
CA ASN A 125 12.68 -34.28 -3.51
C ASN A 125 12.21 -32.83 -3.80
N LEU A 126 12.92 -31.82 -3.28
CA LEU A 126 12.62 -30.41 -3.48
C LEU A 126 13.47 -29.83 -4.64
N GLY A 127 12.87 -29.80 -5.82
CA GLY A 127 13.54 -29.37 -7.06
C GLY A 127 14.26 -30.52 -7.77
N SER A 128 15.25 -30.18 -8.60
CA SER A 128 16.03 -31.17 -9.36
C SER A 128 17.49 -31.21 -8.87
N ARG A 129 18.25 -32.25 -9.25
CA ARG A 129 19.69 -32.33 -8.94
C ARG A 129 20.49 -31.14 -9.49
N THR A 130 20.05 -30.55 -10.61
CA THR A 130 20.69 -29.40 -11.24
C THR A 130 20.16 -28.06 -10.72
N THR A 131 18.98 -28.04 -10.10
CA THR A 131 18.34 -26.83 -9.56
C THR A 131 17.53 -27.19 -8.32
N PRO A 132 18.21 -27.39 -7.18
CA PRO A 132 17.54 -27.65 -5.91
C PRO A 132 16.79 -26.40 -5.43
N ILE A 133 15.61 -26.60 -4.84
CA ILE A 133 14.82 -25.52 -4.24
C ILE A 133 15.09 -25.53 -2.74
N VAL A 134 15.90 -24.57 -2.29
CA VAL A 134 16.49 -24.57 -0.93
C VAL A 134 15.78 -23.64 0.05
N ASN A 135 14.66 -23.03 -0.34
CA ASN A 135 13.99 -22.00 0.45
C ASN A 135 13.55 -22.50 1.85
N THR A 136 12.80 -23.60 1.95
CA THR A 136 12.30 -24.14 3.22
C THR A 136 13.42 -24.73 4.07
N THR A 137 14.43 -25.31 3.42
CA THR A 137 15.66 -25.75 4.07
C THR A 137 16.42 -24.58 4.70
N MET A 138 16.65 -23.51 3.96
CA MET A 138 17.35 -22.32 4.46
C MET A 138 16.53 -21.56 5.51
N LEU A 139 15.20 -21.63 5.47
CA LEU A 139 14.33 -21.11 6.52
C LEU A 139 14.63 -21.79 7.86
N GLY A 140 14.71 -23.13 7.88
CA GLY A 140 15.02 -23.88 9.10
C GLY A 140 16.40 -23.52 9.68
N ALA A 141 17.42 -23.44 8.83
CA ALA A 141 18.75 -23.02 9.26
C ALA A 141 18.78 -21.58 9.78
N ALA A 142 18.11 -20.65 9.09
CA ALA A 142 18.03 -19.25 9.51
C ALA A 142 17.30 -19.09 10.85
N ALA A 143 16.16 -19.78 11.03
CA ALA A 143 15.42 -19.75 12.28
C ALA A 143 16.28 -20.18 13.47
N ARG A 144 17.02 -21.30 13.34
CA ARG A 144 17.91 -21.78 14.40
C ARG A 144 19.00 -20.76 14.76
N VAL A 145 19.61 -20.14 13.75
CA VAL A 145 20.71 -19.18 13.91
C VAL A 145 20.23 -17.85 14.50
N LEU A 146 19.03 -17.43 14.15
CA LEU A 146 18.41 -16.20 14.64
C LEU A 146 17.72 -16.36 16.01
N GLY A 147 17.65 -17.60 16.54
CA GLY A 147 17.09 -17.88 17.86
C GLY A 147 15.58 -18.11 17.87
N GLU A 148 14.98 -18.39 16.72
CA GLU A 148 13.55 -18.70 16.60
C GLU A 148 13.26 -20.16 16.94
N GLU A 149 12.15 -20.41 17.63
CA GLU A 149 11.67 -21.77 17.91
C GLU A 149 11.11 -22.43 16.64
N PHE A 150 11.34 -23.74 16.48
CA PHE A 150 10.89 -24.46 15.30
C PHE A 150 9.35 -24.47 15.14
N ALA A 151 8.61 -24.34 16.24
CA ALA A 151 7.15 -24.23 16.22
C ALA A 151 6.67 -23.01 15.39
N ALA A 152 7.40 -21.89 15.43
CA ALA A 152 7.06 -20.71 14.63
C ALA A 152 7.34 -20.94 13.13
N VAL A 153 8.38 -21.71 12.81
CA VAL A 153 8.69 -22.14 11.43
C VAL A 153 7.59 -23.06 10.90
N GLU A 154 7.16 -24.02 11.71
CA GLU A 154 6.09 -24.96 11.37
C GLU A 154 4.75 -24.24 11.11
N ALA A 155 4.39 -23.27 11.95
CA ALA A 155 3.21 -22.44 11.76
C ALA A 155 3.26 -21.65 10.43
N ALA A 156 4.41 -21.02 10.12
CA ALA A 156 4.57 -20.26 8.87
C ALA A 156 4.53 -21.15 7.61
N LEU A 157 5.12 -22.35 7.68
CA LEU A 157 5.07 -23.32 6.60
C LEU A 157 3.65 -23.85 6.39
N ALA A 158 2.91 -24.14 7.46
CA ALA A 158 1.52 -24.56 7.41
C ALA A 158 0.63 -23.47 6.78
N GLU A 159 0.79 -22.23 7.21
CA GLU A 159 0.04 -21.08 6.69
C GLU A 159 0.25 -20.89 5.18
N LEU A 160 1.50 -20.99 4.72
CA LEU A 160 1.84 -20.86 3.29
C LEU A 160 1.73 -22.19 2.51
N ARG A 161 1.14 -23.23 3.11
CA ARG A 161 0.89 -24.57 2.51
C ARG A 161 2.15 -25.32 2.05
N PHE A 162 3.29 -25.06 2.68
CA PHE A 162 4.54 -25.81 2.49
C PHE A 162 4.59 -27.02 3.44
N LEU A 163 3.82 -28.06 3.12
CA LEU A 163 3.69 -29.26 3.95
C LEU A 163 4.64 -30.39 3.52
N GLY A 164 4.66 -31.46 4.31
CA GLY A 164 5.33 -32.72 3.99
C GLY A 164 6.84 -32.56 3.77
N PRO A 165 7.38 -32.81 2.55
CA PRO A 165 8.82 -32.77 2.32
C PRO A 165 9.47 -31.41 2.64
N ASN A 166 8.72 -30.32 2.52
CA ASN A 166 9.20 -28.98 2.91
C ASN A 166 9.42 -28.84 4.41
N LEU A 167 8.47 -29.35 5.21
CA LEU A 167 8.56 -29.34 6.67
C LEU A 167 9.71 -30.24 7.14
N SER A 168 9.86 -31.42 6.54
CA SER A 168 10.97 -32.33 6.82
C SER A 168 12.33 -31.71 6.49
N ALA A 169 12.45 -31.04 5.33
CA ALA A 169 13.67 -30.35 4.93
C ALA A 169 14.01 -29.17 5.86
N ALA A 170 13.01 -28.39 6.27
CA ALA A 170 13.20 -27.30 7.23
C ALA A 170 13.65 -27.82 8.59
N ARG A 171 13.00 -28.87 9.12
CA ARG A 171 13.36 -29.50 10.41
C ARG A 171 14.79 -30.03 10.40
N ARG A 172 15.14 -30.78 9.36
CA ARG A 172 16.50 -31.31 9.23
C ARG A 172 17.55 -30.21 9.17
N ALA A 173 17.30 -29.12 8.44
CA ALA A 173 18.22 -28.00 8.39
C ALA A 173 18.32 -27.25 9.72
N TYR A 174 17.21 -27.09 10.44
CA TYR A 174 17.18 -26.51 11.79
C TYR A 174 18.05 -27.29 12.78
N GLU A 175 18.06 -28.62 12.67
CA GLU A 175 18.85 -29.52 13.53
C GLU A 175 20.31 -29.66 13.09
N SER A 176 20.59 -29.58 11.78
CA SER A 176 21.93 -29.86 11.21
C SER A 176 22.78 -28.64 10.90
N VAL A 177 22.23 -27.42 11.00
CA VAL A 177 23.00 -26.19 10.76
C VAL A 177 24.14 -26.08 11.77
N LEU A 178 25.35 -25.88 11.27
CA LEU A 178 26.53 -25.63 12.08
C LEU A 178 26.76 -24.12 12.13
N SER A 179 27.09 -23.59 13.30
CA SER A 179 27.36 -22.16 13.48
C SER A 179 28.66 -21.91 14.23
N LEU A 180 29.31 -20.80 13.89
CA LEU A 180 30.41 -20.21 14.64
C LEU A 180 29.87 -18.91 15.26
N PRO A 181 29.48 -18.93 16.54
CA PRO A 181 28.77 -17.82 17.18
C PRO A 181 29.68 -16.64 17.52
N GLU A 182 30.99 -16.87 17.63
CA GLU A 182 31.98 -15.81 17.83
C GLU A 182 32.58 -15.37 16.49
N PRO A 183 32.66 -14.07 16.19
CA PRO A 183 33.28 -13.58 14.97
C PRO A 183 34.76 -13.93 14.91
N SER A 184 35.23 -14.42 13.76
CA SER A 184 36.66 -14.62 13.53
C SER A 184 37.32 -13.31 13.12
N GLY A 185 38.24 -12.77 13.92
CA GLY A 185 39.03 -11.57 13.57
C GLY A 185 38.30 -10.23 13.68
N VAL A 186 38.97 -9.14 13.31
CA VAL A 186 38.48 -7.75 13.42
C VAL A 186 38.06 -7.25 12.04
N THR A 187 36.87 -6.65 11.93
CA THR A 187 36.34 -6.07 10.70
C THR A 187 37.17 -4.84 10.29
N SER A 188 37.64 -4.80 9.03
CA SER A 188 38.10 -3.56 8.41
C SER A 188 36.89 -2.88 7.74
N PRO A 189 36.66 -1.57 7.91
CA PRO A 189 35.55 -0.89 7.26
C PRO A 189 35.68 -0.98 5.74
N GLN A 190 34.68 -1.56 5.07
CA GLN A 190 34.64 -1.56 3.62
C GLN A 190 34.27 -0.16 3.11
N PRO A 191 35.02 0.42 2.17
CA PRO A 191 34.65 1.68 1.54
C PRO A 191 33.31 1.52 0.80
N PRO A 192 32.48 2.57 0.76
CA PRO A 192 31.24 2.54 -0.01
C PRO A 192 31.56 2.26 -1.49
N ILE A 193 30.81 1.32 -2.08
CA ILE A 193 30.92 1.04 -3.52
C ILE A 193 30.53 2.30 -4.27
N ARG A 194 31.51 2.93 -4.91
CA ARG A 194 31.29 4.07 -5.79
C ARG A 194 30.50 3.57 -7.00
N MET A 195 29.27 4.06 -7.18
CA MET A 195 28.54 3.82 -8.42
C MET A 195 29.38 4.35 -9.59
N PRO A 196 29.57 3.59 -10.67
CA PRO A 196 30.24 4.12 -11.86
C PRO A 196 29.45 5.32 -12.36
N ALA A 197 30.18 6.36 -12.78
CA ALA A 197 29.59 7.54 -13.40
C ALA A 197 28.75 7.11 -14.62
N ALA A 198 27.59 7.76 -14.79
CA ALA A 198 26.62 7.43 -15.81
C ALA A 198 27.25 7.37 -17.21
N THR A 199 27.06 6.24 -17.89
CA THR A 199 27.30 6.12 -19.34
C THR A 199 26.28 7.01 -20.06
N LEU A 200 26.74 7.87 -20.97
CA LEU A 200 25.87 8.73 -21.77
C LEU A 200 24.88 7.89 -22.58
N SER A 201 23.63 8.36 -22.62
CA SER A 201 22.50 7.77 -23.32
C SER A 201 22.48 8.22 -24.78
N ILE A 202 21.88 7.40 -25.66
CA ILE A 202 21.58 7.80 -27.05
C ILE A 202 20.59 8.99 -27.13
N LEU A 203 19.98 9.36 -26.01
CA LEU A 203 19.08 10.50 -25.87
C LEU A 203 19.78 11.79 -25.43
N ASP A 204 21.09 11.74 -25.18
CA ASP A 204 21.86 12.95 -24.86
C ASP A 204 22.02 13.82 -26.12
N PRO A 205 21.89 15.16 -26.02
CA PRO A 205 21.81 16.03 -27.19
C PRO A 205 23.13 16.03 -28.00
N ALA A 206 22.99 15.99 -29.32
CA ALA A 206 24.11 15.99 -30.26
C ALA A 206 25.00 17.24 -30.12
N SER A 207 26.27 17.05 -29.76
CA SER A 207 27.28 18.10 -29.73
C SER A 207 27.90 18.32 -31.12
N GLY A 208 27.21 19.10 -31.95
CA GLY A 208 27.74 19.59 -33.23
C GLY A 208 27.08 20.92 -33.61
N MET A 209 27.88 21.90 -34.05
CA MET A 209 27.35 23.23 -34.41
C MET A 209 26.48 23.15 -35.66
N ARG A 210 25.35 23.86 -35.63
CA ARG A 210 24.43 24.00 -36.76
C ARG A 210 24.88 25.13 -37.70
N PRO A 211 24.58 25.06 -39.01
CA PRO A 211 24.99 26.10 -39.96
C PRO A 211 24.27 27.43 -39.71
N THR A 212 24.78 28.51 -40.30
CA THR A 212 24.48 29.89 -39.86
C THR A 212 23.24 30.54 -40.46
N ILE A 213 22.60 29.96 -41.49
CA ILE A 213 21.45 30.57 -42.19
C ILE A 213 20.19 29.70 -42.02
N LYS A 214 19.18 30.22 -41.30
CA LYS A 214 17.93 29.50 -40.98
C LYS A 214 16.86 29.69 -42.06
N THR A 215 16.38 28.61 -42.67
CA THR A 215 15.23 28.59 -43.62
C THR A 215 14.08 27.74 -43.08
N GLY A 216 12.85 27.85 -43.62
CA GLY A 216 11.68 27.09 -43.16
C GLY A 216 11.81 25.55 -43.28
N THR A 217 12.66 25.09 -44.20
CA THR A 217 13.11 23.69 -44.36
C THR A 217 13.97 23.17 -43.21
N TRP A 218 14.41 24.04 -42.30
CA TRP A 218 15.11 23.69 -41.06
C TRP A 218 14.17 23.42 -39.89
N ALA A 219 12.85 23.54 -40.10
CA ALA A 219 11.88 23.04 -39.14
C ALA A 219 11.99 21.52 -39.08
N THR A 220 12.86 21.01 -38.19
CA THR A 220 12.90 19.59 -37.80
C THR A 220 11.66 19.18 -37.00
N GLN A 221 10.76 20.12 -36.75
CA GLN A 221 9.53 19.91 -36.00
C GLN A 221 8.35 20.41 -36.82
N GLN A 222 7.44 19.47 -37.10
CA GLN A 222 6.14 19.77 -37.69
C GLN A 222 5.22 20.33 -36.59
N PRO A 223 4.52 21.46 -36.81
CA PRO A 223 3.49 21.91 -35.89
C PRO A 223 2.41 20.82 -35.80
N ARG A 224 2.35 20.14 -34.66
CA ARG A 224 1.28 19.21 -34.35
C ARG A 224 0.23 19.94 -33.55
N GLN A 225 -1.00 19.93 -34.07
CA GLN A 225 -2.15 20.33 -33.28
C GLN A 225 -2.28 19.33 -32.12
N LYS A 226 -1.96 19.78 -30.91
CA LYS A 226 -2.24 19.05 -29.69
C LYS A 226 -3.54 19.61 -29.13
N GLN A 227 -4.48 18.75 -28.76
CA GLN A 227 -5.57 19.14 -27.89
C GLN A 227 -5.11 18.89 -26.45
N PRO A 228 -4.58 19.91 -25.74
CA PRO A 228 -4.21 19.74 -24.35
C PRO A 228 -5.47 19.48 -23.51
N ILE A 229 -5.28 18.74 -22.42
CA ILE A 229 -6.32 18.56 -21.41
C ILE A 229 -6.71 19.94 -20.89
N SER A 230 -8.01 20.24 -20.79
CA SER A 230 -8.44 21.50 -20.20
C SER A 230 -7.99 21.59 -18.74
N PRO A 231 -7.58 22.77 -18.27
CA PRO A 231 -7.10 22.95 -16.90
C PRO A 231 -8.07 22.43 -15.83
N CYS A 232 -9.37 22.63 -16.02
CA CYS A 232 -10.38 22.11 -15.11
C CYS A 232 -10.48 20.58 -15.10
N ASN A 233 -10.29 19.91 -16.25
CA ASN A 233 -10.23 18.44 -16.32
C ASN A 233 -8.92 17.95 -15.68
N GLY A 234 -7.79 18.61 -15.97
CA GLY A 234 -6.48 18.28 -15.41
C GLY A 234 -6.37 18.55 -13.91
N GLY A 235 -7.12 19.53 -13.40
CA GLY A 235 -7.19 19.87 -11.99
C GLY A 235 -8.16 18.98 -11.20
N CYS A 236 -8.99 18.17 -11.85
CA CYS A 236 -9.91 17.26 -11.16
C CYS A 236 -9.17 15.95 -10.79
N PRO A 237 -8.99 15.62 -9.49
CA PRO A 237 -8.30 14.40 -9.09
C PRO A 237 -9.04 13.12 -9.49
N ALA A 238 -10.37 13.19 -9.63
CA ALA A 238 -11.19 12.08 -10.11
C ALA A 238 -11.06 11.89 -11.64
N GLY A 239 -10.48 12.85 -12.37
CA GLY A 239 -10.38 12.81 -13.82
C GLY A 239 -11.68 13.10 -14.55
N ASN A 240 -12.65 13.76 -13.89
CA ASN A 240 -13.96 14.07 -14.48
C ASN A 240 -13.81 14.85 -15.79
N ASP A 241 -14.66 14.54 -16.77
CA ASP A 241 -14.80 15.37 -17.97
C ASP A 241 -15.61 16.65 -17.67
N VAL A 242 -14.94 17.63 -17.06
CA VAL A 242 -15.56 18.88 -16.63
C VAL A 242 -16.16 19.63 -17.82
N ARG A 243 -15.43 19.72 -18.94
CA ARG A 243 -15.96 20.36 -20.16
C ARG A 243 -17.19 19.63 -20.71
N GLY A 244 -17.14 18.31 -20.75
CA GLY A 244 -18.24 17.50 -21.26
C GLY A 244 -19.51 17.67 -20.45
N PHE A 245 -19.45 17.51 -19.12
CA PHE A 245 -20.65 17.61 -18.29
C PHE A 245 -21.18 19.05 -18.24
N VAL A 246 -20.33 20.08 -18.21
CA VAL A 246 -20.77 21.49 -18.26
C VAL A 246 -21.45 21.80 -19.59
N ALA A 247 -20.98 21.24 -20.70
CA ALA A 247 -21.66 21.37 -21.99
C ALA A 247 -23.02 20.67 -22.03
N ALA A 248 -23.15 19.51 -21.38
CA ALA A 248 -24.44 18.83 -21.23
C ALA A 248 -25.42 19.65 -20.35
N VAL A 249 -24.93 20.23 -19.25
CA VAL A 249 -25.69 21.16 -18.39
C VAL A 249 -26.18 22.38 -19.17
N ARG A 250 -25.33 22.98 -20.03
CA ARG A 250 -25.73 24.08 -20.92
C ARG A 250 -26.90 23.69 -21.83
N SER A 251 -27.01 22.42 -22.19
CA SER A 251 -28.08 21.88 -23.03
C SER A 251 -29.27 21.35 -22.22
N GLN A 252 -29.27 21.55 -20.90
CA GLN A 252 -30.26 21.02 -19.95
C GLN A 252 -30.40 19.49 -19.96
N ASP A 253 -29.37 18.78 -20.43
CA ASP A 253 -29.31 17.33 -20.47
C ASP A 253 -28.59 16.81 -19.21
N PHE A 254 -29.31 16.82 -18.08
CA PHE A 254 -28.74 16.49 -16.77
C PHE A 254 -28.44 15.00 -16.63
N ASP A 255 -29.20 14.12 -17.27
CA ASP A 255 -28.95 12.68 -17.24
C ASP A 255 -27.64 12.35 -17.96
N ARG A 256 -27.39 12.96 -19.12
CA ARG A 256 -26.08 12.85 -19.79
C ARG A 256 -24.95 13.45 -18.95
N ALA A 257 -25.17 14.59 -18.32
CA ALA A 257 -24.18 15.20 -17.45
C ALA A 257 -23.81 14.27 -16.28
N LEU A 258 -24.81 13.66 -15.64
CA LEU A 258 -24.61 12.69 -14.56
C LEU A 258 -23.91 11.44 -15.07
N ALA A 259 -24.29 10.92 -16.24
CA ALA A 259 -23.63 9.78 -16.86
C ALA A 259 -22.15 10.03 -17.14
N LEU A 260 -21.78 11.23 -17.58
CA LEU A 260 -20.37 11.63 -17.77
C LEU A 260 -19.60 11.64 -16.44
N LEU A 261 -20.18 12.17 -15.38
CA LEU A 261 -19.56 12.20 -14.05
C LEU A 261 -19.37 10.78 -13.46
N HIS A 262 -20.37 9.92 -13.65
CA HIS A 262 -20.33 8.51 -13.24
C HIS A 262 -19.27 7.66 -13.97
N GLN A 263 -18.72 8.13 -15.09
CA GLN A 263 -17.62 7.41 -15.73
C GLN A 263 -16.42 7.29 -14.79
N THR A 264 -16.19 8.31 -13.96
CA THR A 264 -14.99 8.48 -13.14
C THR A 264 -15.27 8.41 -11.65
N SER A 265 -16.39 8.95 -11.17
CA SER A 265 -16.73 9.01 -9.74
C SER A 265 -18.18 8.60 -9.47
N PRO A 266 -18.47 7.75 -8.46
CA PRO A 266 -19.85 7.47 -8.05
C PRO A 266 -20.44 8.50 -7.08
N PHE A 267 -19.70 9.57 -6.77
CA PHE A 267 -20.07 10.56 -5.76
C PHE A 267 -20.30 11.99 -6.27
N PRO A 268 -20.92 12.26 -7.43
CA PRO A 268 -21.22 13.64 -7.85
C PRO A 268 -21.97 14.49 -6.82
N GLY A 269 -22.95 13.92 -6.12
CA GLY A 269 -23.76 14.58 -5.11
C GLY A 269 -22.99 14.93 -3.84
N VAL A 270 -22.11 14.04 -3.37
CA VAL A 270 -21.16 14.32 -2.29
C VAL A 270 -20.10 15.33 -2.73
N CYS A 271 -19.41 15.09 -3.86
CA CYS A 271 -18.35 15.96 -4.37
C CYS A 271 -18.85 17.38 -4.66
N GLY A 272 -20.04 17.52 -5.23
CA GLY A 272 -20.71 18.82 -5.44
C GLY A 272 -20.99 19.60 -4.15
N ARG A 273 -20.89 18.97 -2.97
CA ARG A 273 -21.10 19.62 -1.67
C ARG A 273 -19.82 19.86 -0.88
N VAL A 274 -18.92 18.88 -0.87
CA VAL A 274 -17.77 18.88 0.07
C VAL A 274 -16.40 18.98 -0.61
N CYS A 275 -16.32 18.87 -1.94
CA CYS A 275 -15.05 18.98 -2.65
C CYS A 275 -14.43 20.39 -2.46
N PRO A 276 -13.10 20.49 -2.29
CA PRO A 276 -12.41 21.78 -2.29
C PRO A 276 -12.37 22.45 -3.67
N ALA A 277 -12.85 21.77 -4.72
CA ALA A 277 -12.98 22.27 -6.09
C ALA A 277 -11.65 22.75 -6.74
N PRO A 278 -10.59 21.92 -6.79
CA PRO A 278 -9.34 22.25 -7.47
C PRO A 278 -9.53 22.52 -8.98
N CYS A 279 -10.60 21.97 -9.58
CA CYS A 279 -11.00 22.26 -10.95
C CYS A 279 -11.41 23.73 -11.16
N MET A 280 -11.91 24.40 -10.11
CA MET A 280 -12.25 25.83 -10.12
C MET A 280 -11.00 26.68 -9.93
N GLU A 281 -10.08 26.26 -9.05
CA GLU A 281 -8.77 26.92 -8.87
C GLU A 281 -7.96 26.93 -10.18
N ALA A 282 -7.95 25.81 -10.91
CA ALA A 282 -7.26 25.69 -12.19
C ALA A 282 -8.01 26.38 -13.36
N CYS A 283 -9.20 26.96 -13.15
CA CYS A 283 -10.02 27.46 -14.24
C CYS A 283 -9.39 28.72 -14.90
N HIS A 284 -9.04 28.65 -16.18
CA HIS A 284 -8.55 29.81 -16.94
C HIS A 284 -9.52 31.01 -16.93
N ARG A 285 -10.82 30.77 -16.74
CA ARG A 285 -11.80 31.87 -16.68
C ARG A 285 -11.55 32.82 -15.50
N SER A 286 -10.91 32.33 -14.43
CA SER A 286 -10.46 33.14 -13.29
C SER A 286 -9.48 34.25 -13.68
N GLU A 287 -8.78 34.14 -14.81
CA GLU A 287 -7.89 35.19 -15.32
C GLU A 287 -8.65 36.34 -16.01
N PHE A 288 -9.94 36.14 -16.31
CA PHE A 288 -10.78 37.13 -16.97
C PHE A 288 -11.80 37.74 -16.00
N ASP A 289 -12.62 36.89 -15.35
CA ASP A 289 -13.60 37.31 -14.36
C ASP A 289 -13.56 36.41 -13.11
N GLN A 290 -14.21 35.25 -13.15
CA GLN A 290 -14.28 34.30 -12.05
C GLN A 290 -14.32 32.86 -12.58
N ALA A 291 -13.87 31.92 -11.74
CA ALA A 291 -13.98 30.51 -12.06
C ALA A 291 -15.43 30.13 -12.37
N VAL A 292 -15.62 29.23 -13.34
CA VAL A 292 -16.92 28.57 -13.50
C VAL A 292 -17.23 27.81 -12.21
N ASN A 293 -18.44 27.95 -11.68
CA ASN A 293 -18.84 27.29 -10.44
C ASN A 293 -19.14 25.79 -10.66
N ILE A 294 -18.10 25.04 -11.04
CA ILE A 294 -18.15 23.64 -11.45
C ILE A 294 -18.74 22.78 -10.34
N ARG A 295 -18.40 23.05 -9.08
CA ARG A 295 -18.88 22.29 -7.92
C ARG A 295 -20.39 22.41 -7.73
N GLU A 296 -20.96 23.62 -7.82
CA GLU A 296 -22.42 23.79 -7.72
C GLU A 296 -23.15 23.23 -8.95
N LEU A 297 -22.54 23.25 -10.14
CA LEU A 297 -23.11 22.58 -11.32
C LEU A 297 -23.14 21.06 -11.13
N GLU A 298 -22.07 20.47 -10.60
CA GLU A 298 -22.00 19.04 -10.27
C GLU A 298 -23.06 18.65 -9.22
N ARG A 299 -23.21 19.47 -8.17
CA ARG A 299 -24.28 19.33 -7.18
C ARG A 299 -25.66 19.38 -7.83
N TYR A 300 -25.91 20.40 -8.65
CA TYR A 300 -27.20 20.60 -9.31
C TYR A 300 -27.56 19.41 -10.18
N VAL A 301 -26.61 18.91 -10.98
CA VAL A 301 -26.78 17.70 -11.81
C VAL A 301 -27.16 16.50 -10.94
N ALA A 302 -26.41 16.24 -9.86
CA ALA A 302 -26.68 15.12 -8.97
C ALA A 302 -28.06 15.21 -8.29
N ASP A 303 -28.54 16.42 -8.01
CA ASP A 303 -29.83 16.65 -7.36
C ASP A 303 -31.03 16.48 -8.32
N HIS A 304 -30.85 16.70 -9.62
CA HIS A 304 -31.96 16.73 -10.59
C HIS A 304 -31.98 15.54 -11.57
N ALA A 305 -30.85 14.86 -11.78
CA ALA A 305 -30.76 13.71 -12.68
C ALA A 305 -31.06 12.39 -11.97
N THR A 306 -31.56 11.40 -12.72
CA THR A 306 -31.85 10.07 -12.16
C THR A 306 -30.79 9.06 -12.56
N PRO A 307 -30.04 8.47 -11.61
CA PRO A 307 -29.00 7.52 -11.94
C PRO A 307 -29.58 6.17 -12.39
N ALA A 308 -29.25 5.74 -13.61
CA ALA A 308 -29.54 4.40 -14.11
C ALA A 308 -28.27 3.53 -14.10
N PRO A 309 -28.25 2.37 -13.42
CA PRO A 309 -27.14 1.44 -13.51
C PRO A 309 -27.06 0.87 -14.94
N ALA A 310 -25.84 0.75 -15.47
CA ALA A 310 -25.63 0.11 -16.77
C ALA A 310 -25.72 -1.42 -16.64
N GLU A 311 -26.14 -2.11 -17.70
CA GLU A 311 -26.02 -3.56 -17.76
C GLU A 311 -24.55 -3.98 -17.73
N THR A 312 -24.22 -4.97 -16.91
CA THR A 312 -22.86 -5.47 -16.73
C THR A 312 -22.78 -6.94 -17.11
N LYS A 313 -21.62 -7.34 -17.64
CA LYS A 313 -21.29 -8.76 -17.79
C LYS A 313 -21.05 -9.34 -16.40
N SER A 314 -21.29 -10.63 -16.20
CA SER A 314 -20.96 -11.26 -14.91
C SER A 314 -19.65 -12.04 -15.01
N PHE A 315 -18.74 -11.78 -14.07
CA PHE A 315 -17.54 -12.57 -13.85
C PHE A 315 -17.75 -13.54 -12.67
N ARG A 316 -17.04 -14.67 -12.70
CA ARG A 316 -17.11 -15.69 -11.62
C ARG A 316 -16.32 -15.28 -10.39
N ASP A 317 -15.26 -14.49 -10.58
CA ASP A 317 -14.37 -14.08 -9.49
C ASP A 317 -15.08 -13.10 -8.55
N ARG A 318 -14.83 -13.28 -7.26
CA ARG A 318 -15.35 -12.42 -6.20
C ARG A 318 -14.24 -11.56 -5.63
N VAL A 319 -14.56 -10.33 -5.27
CA VAL A 319 -13.63 -9.37 -4.67
C VAL A 319 -14.15 -8.90 -3.31
N ALA A 320 -13.30 -8.92 -2.30
CA ALA A 320 -13.60 -8.35 -0.99
C ALA A 320 -13.11 -6.90 -0.91
N VAL A 321 -13.93 -6.03 -0.32
CA VAL A 321 -13.59 -4.63 -0.03
C VAL A 321 -13.73 -4.42 1.47
N ILE A 322 -12.63 -4.10 2.15
CA ILE A 322 -12.63 -3.89 3.60
C ILE A 322 -12.72 -2.39 3.88
N GLY A 323 -13.82 -1.95 4.46
CA GLY A 323 -14.14 -0.55 4.73
C GLY A 323 -15.03 0.09 3.66
N SER A 324 -16.05 0.82 4.10
CA SER A 324 -17.08 1.45 3.26
C SER A 324 -16.95 2.97 3.15
N GLY A 325 -15.74 3.50 3.36
CA GLY A 325 -15.43 4.90 3.09
C GLY A 325 -15.49 5.24 1.58
N PRO A 326 -15.17 6.48 1.19
CA PRO A 326 -15.20 6.91 -0.22
C PRO A 326 -14.34 6.02 -1.12
N ALA A 327 -13.16 5.60 -0.66
CA ALA A 327 -12.27 4.72 -1.42
C ALA A 327 -12.88 3.31 -1.63
N GLY A 328 -13.42 2.70 -0.57
CA GLY A 328 -13.99 1.35 -0.64
C GLY A 328 -15.25 1.30 -1.51
N LEU A 329 -16.17 2.24 -1.30
CA LEU A 329 -17.37 2.36 -2.12
C LEU A 329 -17.05 2.69 -3.59
N SER A 330 -16.06 3.54 -3.86
CA SER A 330 -15.63 3.81 -5.24
C SER A 330 -14.98 2.59 -5.90
N ALA A 331 -14.19 1.81 -5.17
CA ALA A 331 -13.63 0.56 -5.67
C ALA A 331 -14.76 -0.44 -5.98
N ALA A 332 -15.72 -0.58 -5.07
CA ALA A 332 -16.87 -1.47 -5.25
C ALA A 332 -17.73 -1.07 -6.46
N TYR A 333 -17.97 0.22 -6.65
CA TYR A 333 -18.67 0.76 -7.81
C TYR A 333 -18.00 0.37 -9.12
N HIS A 334 -16.70 0.65 -9.26
CA HIS A 334 -15.97 0.37 -10.50
C HIS A 334 -15.82 -1.14 -10.75
N LEU A 335 -15.58 -1.94 -9.71
CA LEU A 335 -15.55 -3.40 -9.82
C LEU A 335 -16.92 -3.99 -10.20
N GLY A 336 -18.00 -3.48 -9.62
CA GLY A 336 -19.37 -3.85 -9.96
C GLY A 336 -19.72 -3.50 -11.41
N ARG A 337 -19.32 -2.31 -11.89
CA ARG A 337 -19.44 -1.90 -13.30
C ARG A 337 -18.67 -2.80 -14.27
N LEU A 338 -17.52 -3.32 -13.83
CA LEU A 338 -16.76 -4.30 -14.60
C LEU A 338 -17.42 -5.68 -14.59
N GLY A 339 -18.30 -5.98 -13.63
CA GLY A 339 -19.03 -7.24 -13.58
C GLY A 339 -18.63 -8.21 -12.47
N TYR A 340 -17.75 -7.78 -11.56
CA TYR A 340 -17.33 -8.62 -10.44
C TYR A 340 -18.39 -8.63 -9.34
N SER A 341 -18.52 -9.77 -8.65
CA SER A 341 -19.28 -9.84 -7.41
C SER A 341 -18.44 -9.26 -6.27
N VAL A 342 -18.88 -8.13 -5.72
CA VAL A 342 -18.13 -7.38 -4.71
C VAL A 342 -18.80 -7.52 -3.35
N HIS A 343 -18.00 -7.87 -2.33
CA HIS A 343 -18.44 -7.96 -0.95
C HIS A 343 -17.74 -6.89 -0.11
N ILE A 344 -18.47 -5.89 0.35
CA ILE A 344 -18.00 -4.89 1.30
C ILE A 344 -18.15 -5.43 2.72
N VAL A 345 -17.09 -5.34 3.53
CA VAL A 345 -17.12 -5.59 4.96
C VAL A 345 -16.84 -4.29 5.70
N GLU A 346 -17.79 -3.84 6.51
CA GLU A 346 -17.73 -2.59 7.27
C GLU A 346 -17.83 -2.88 8.77
N SER A 347 -16.97 -2.23 9.55
CA SER A 347 -16.94 -2.30 11.00
C SER A 347 -18.09 -1.56 11.68
N GLN A 348 -18.53 -0.45 11.11
CA GLN A 348 -19.60 0.40 11.63
C GLN A 348 -20.99 -0.15 11.27
N PRO A 349 -22.05 0.27 11.97
CA PRO A 349 -23.43 -0.18 11.68
C PRO A 349 -23.95 0.25 10.29
N ALA A 350 -23.39 1.32 9.72
CA ALA A 350 -23.82 1.91 8.45
C ALA A 350 -22.64 2.23 7.53
N LEU A 351 -22.91 2.21 6.21
CA LEU A 351 -21.91 2.46 5.18
C LEU A 351 -21.61 3.95 4.99
N GLY A 352 -20.39 4.29 4.58
CA GLY A 352 -20.02 5.66 4.16
C GLY A 352 -18.79 6.23 4.87
N GLY A 353 -18.32 5.59 5.94
CA GLY A 353 -17.15 6.02 6.70
C GLY A 353 -17.22 7.49 7.13
N VAL A 354 -16.13 8.24 6.92
CA VAL A 354 -16.03 9.67 7.30
C VAL A 354 -17.09 10.55 6.62
N MET A 355 -17.61 10.17 5.44
CA MET A 355 -18.69 10.92 4.80
C MET A 355 -19.98 10.88 5.63
N ARG A 356 -20.24 9.76 6.33
CA ARG A 356 -21.39 9.61 7.21
C ARG A 356 -21.12 10.18 8.59
N ASN A 357 -20.00 9.82 9.20
CA ASN A 357 -19.77 10.06 10.63
C ASN A 357 -19.02 11.38 10.88
N GLY A 358 -18.18 11.83 9.95
CA GLY A 358 -17.30 12.98 10.16
C GLY A 358 -17.81 14.31 9.59
N ILE A 359 -18.32 14.33 8.36
CA ILE A 359 -18.73 15.59 7.70
C ILE A 359 -20.13 15.97 8.19
N PRO A 360 -20.41 17.12 8.81
CA PRO A 360 -21.73 17.45 9.37
C PRO A 360 -22.90 17.51 8.36
N ALA A 361 -24.13 17.28 8.84
CA ALA A 361 -25.34 17.22 8.01
C ALA A 361 -25.64 18.51 7.23
N TYR A 362 -25.26 19.67 7.80
CA TYR A 362 -25.41 20.97 7.11
C TYR A 362 -24.44 21.16 5.93
N ARG A 363 -23.39 20.33 5.81
CA ARG A 363 -22.50 20.26 4.63
C ARG A 363 -22.89 19.10 3.72
N LEU A 364 -23.15 17.93 4.30
CA LEU A 364 -23.50 16.71 3.57
C LEU A 364 -24.75 16.05 4.18
N PRO A 365 -25.93 16.29 3.59
CA PRO A 365 -27.17 15.64 4.01
C PRO A 365 -27.11 14.12 3.88
N ALA A 366 -27.75 13.41 4.81
CA ALA A 366 -27.71 11.95 4.87
C ALA A 366 -28.41 11.28 3.68
N ASP A 367 -29.53 11.84 3.24
CA ASP A 367 -30.32 11.39 2.09
C ASP A 367 -29.52 11.43 0.77
N VAL A 368 -28.68 12.45 0.60
CA VAL A 368 -27.79 12.57 -0.56
C VAL A 368 -26.78 11.43 -0.57
N LEU A 369 -26.15 11.16 0.58
CA LEU A 369 -25.17 10.07 0.73
C LEU A 369 -25.84 8.70 0.54
N ASP A 370 -27.01 8.49 1.15
CA ASP A 370 -27.77 7.25 1.06
C ASP A 370 -28.18 6.96 -0.39
N ARG A 371 -28.60 7.97 -1.15
CA ARG A 371 -28.92 7.84 -2.57
C ARG A 371 -27.74 7.33 -3.40
N GLU A 372 -26.54 7.88 -3.18
CA GLU A 372 -25.34 7.47 -3.92
C GLU A 372 -24.83 6.10 -3.49
N ILE A 373 -24.85 5.79 -2.18
CA ILE A 373 -24.53 4.45 -1.70
C ILE A 373 -25.48 3.43 -2.30
N ASN A 374 -26.79 3.69 -2.29
CA ASN A 374 -27.78 2.81 -2.90
C ASN A 374 -27.54 2.63 -4.39
N PHE A 375 -27.13 3.68 -5.11
CA PHE A 375 -26.73 3.55 -6.51
C PHE A 375 -25.55 2.60 -6.70
N ILE A 376 -24.54 2.66 -5.83
CA ILE A 376 -23.40 1.73 -5.84
C ILE A 376 -23.86 0.29 -5.57
N LEU A 377 -24.69 0.08 -4.55
CA LEU A 377 -25.23 -1.24 -4.20
C LEU A 377 -26.01 -1.90 -5.35
N ARG A 378 -26.72 -1.11 -6.16
CA ARG A 378 -27.42 -1.60 -7.37
C ARG A 378 -26.51 -2.21 -8.44
N HIS A 379 -25.19 -2.05 -8.35
CA HIS A 379 -24.22 -2.70 -9.24
C HIS A 379 -23.82 -4.12 -8.77
N GLY A 380 -24.71 -4.82 -8.06
CA GLY A 380 -24.45 -6.17 -7.56
C GLY A 380 -23.46 -6.21 -6.38
N VAL A 381 -23.33 -5.10 -5.66
CA VAL A 381 -22.43 -5.01 -4.49
C VAL A 381 -23.20 -5.45 -3.25
N ILE A 382 -22.65 -6.42 -2.52
CA ILE A 382 -23.18 -6.92 -1.26
C ILE A 382 -22.40 -6.25 -0.12
N ALA A 383 -23.08 -5.81 0.93
CA ALA A 383 -22.43 -5.19 2.07
C ALA A 383 -22.82 -5.88 3.38
N VAL A 384 -21.83 -6.12 4.23
CA VAL A 384 -21.98 -6.63 5.60
C VAL A 384 -21.43 -5.58 6.55
N THR A 385 -22.28 -5.04 7.41
CA THR A 385 -21.92 -4.02 8.41
C THR A 385 -21.67 -4.64 9.79
N GLY A 386 -21.19 -3.86 10.76
CA GLY A 386 -20.94 -4.31 12.13
C GLY A 386 -19.84 -5.37 12.27
N THR A 387 -18.99 -5.54 11.27
CA THR A 387 -17.97 -6.60 11.22
C THR A 387 -16.57 -5.99 11.13
N ARG A 388 -15.80 -6.07 12.22
CA ARG A 388 -14.40 -5.66 12.23
C ARG A 388 -13.52 -6.78 11.70
N VAL A 389 -12.67 -6.48 10.71
CA VAL A 389 -11.75 -7.44 10.09
C VAL A 389 -10.42 -7.43 10.83
N SER A 390 -10.01 -8.57 11.38
CA SER A 390 -8.70 -8.78 12.01
C SER A 390 -7.62 -9.19 10.99
N LYS A 391 -6.35 -9.28 11.43
CA LYS A 391 -5.25 -9.77 10.58
C LYS A 391 -5.50 -11.20 10.08
N SER A 392 -6.00 -12.09 10.94
CA SER A 392 -6.33 -13.47 10.57
C SER A 392 -7.53 -13.55 9.62
N ASP A 393 -8.50 -12.66 9.76
CA ASP A 393 -9.61 -12.55 8.79
C ASP A 393 -9.11 -12.16 7.39
N ILE A 394 -8.12 -11.28 7.27
CA ILE A 394 -7.52 -10.92 5.96
C ILE A 394 -6.93 -12.17 5.29
N VAL A 395 -6.22 -12.99 6.07
CA VAL A 395 -5.63 -14.24 5.57
C VAL A 395 -6.73 -15.19 5.10
N ARG A 396 -7.80 -15.39 5.89
CA ARG A 396 -8.97 -16.20 5.47
C ARG A 396 -9.60 -15.66 4.19
N LEU A 397 -9.89 -14.35 4.13
CA LEU A 397 -10.47 -13.69 2.96
C LEU A 397 -9.59 -13.88 1.72
N SER A 398 -8.26 -13.96 1.87
CA SER A 398 -7.35 -14.13 0.72
C SER A 398 -7.44 -15.52 0.09
N GLN A 399 -7.98 -16.49 0.83
CA GLN A 399 -8.25 -17.84 0.33
C GLN A 399 -9.65 -17.95 -0.29
N GLU A 400 -10.58 -17.07 0.08
CA GLU A 400 -11.99 -17.10 -0.35
C GLU A 400 -12.30 -16.19 -1.57
N PHE A 401 -11.53 -15.11 -1.72
CA PHE A 401 -11.71 -14.07 -2.74
C PHE A 401 -10.51 -14.04 -3.68
N ALA A 402 -10.75 -13.70 -4.95
CA ALA A 402 -9.69 -13.57 -5.94
C ALA A 402 -8.80 -12.34 -5.66
N ALA A 403 -9.37 -11.32 -5.02
CA ALA A 403 -8.65 -10.12 -4.59
C ALA A 403 -9.30 -9.49 -3.35
N ILE A 404 -8.49 -8.72 -2.61
CA ILE A 404 -8.92 -7.91 -1.47
C ILE A 404 -8.48 -6.47 -1.71
N PHE A 405 -9.40 -5.53 -1.54
CA PHE A 405 -9.11 -4.10 -1.50
C PHE A 405 -9.30 -3.56 -0.08
N ILE A 406 -8.24 -3.01 0.52
CA ILE A 406 -8.26 -2.51 1.90
C ILE A 406 -8.43 -0.99 1.88
N ALA A 407 -9.55 -0.51 2.43
CA ALA A 407 -10.00 0.88 2.42
C ALA A 407 -10.49 1.33 3.81
N THR A 408 -9.78 0.91 4.86
CA THR A 408 -10.13 1.20 6.27
C THR A 408 -9.93 2.65 6.68
N GLY A 409 -9.27 3.46 5.86
CA GLY A 409 -8.93 4.85 6.19
C GLY A 409 -7.94 4.96 7.36
N LEU A 410 -7.81 6.18 7.90
CA LEU A 410 -6.99 6.47 9.07
C LEU A 410 -7.88 6.51 10.31
N GLN A 411 -7.80 5.48 11.15
CA GLN A 411 -8.63 5.35 12.37
C GLN A 411 -7.89 5.80 13.64
N GLU A 412 -6.57 5.92 13.59
CA GLU A 412 -5.77 6.38 14.72
C GLU A 412 -5.87 7.91 14.85
N LEU A 413 -6.30 8.36 16.03
CA LEU A 413 -6.43 9.78 16.35
C LEU A 413 -5.11 10.33 16.88
N ARG A 414 -4.82 11.57 16.54
CA ARG A 414 -3.70 12.29 17.14
C ARG A 414 -4.15 12.86 18.48
N SER A 415 -3.59 12.33 19.56
CA SER A 415 -3.79 12.88 20.90
C SER A 415 -2.82 14.01 21.21
N LEU A 416 -3.29 14.97 21.98
CA LEU A 416 -2.46 15.96 22.67
C LEU A 416 -2.37 15.54 24.14
N ASN A 417 -1.20 15.70 24.76
CA ASN A 417 -1.08 15.59 26.22
C ASN A 417 -1.10 17.01 26.80
N PRO A 418 -2.26 17.52 27.27
CA PRO A 418 -2.36 18.85 27.87
C PRO A 418 -1.79 18.92 29.30
N GLY A 419 -1.24 17.83 29.86
CA GLY A 419 -0.84 17.73 31.26
C GLY A 419 -1.97 17.20 32.14
N ASP A 420 -2.05 17.68 33.39
CA ASP A 420 -3.15 17.35 34.31
C ASP A 420 -4.43 18.09 33.91
N PHE A 421 -5.14 17.53 32.93
CA PHE A 421 -6.43 18.02 32.46
C PHE A 421 -7.52 17.01 32.81
N ASP A 422 -8.69 17.49 33.24
CA ASP A 422 -9.83 16.63 33.51
C ASP A 422 -10.31 15.99 32.17
N PRO A 423 -10.25 14.66 32.01
CA PRO A 423 -10.65 14.00 30.77
C PRO A 423 -12.13 14.21 30.43
N SER A 424 -12.97 14.59 31.38
CA SER A 424 -14.41 14.80 31.17
C SER A 424 -14.74 16.09 30.41
N VAL A 425 -13.82 17.07 30.39
CA VAL A 425 -14.01 18.37 29.70
C VAL A 425 -13.31 18.44 28.34
N ALA A 426 -12.62 17.37 27.92
CA ALA A 426 -12.04 17.23 26.59
C ALA A 426 -12.66 16.08 25.83
N THR A 427 -12.96 16.30 24.56
CA THR A 427 -13.38 15.26 23.63
C THR A 427 -12.63 15.40 22.30
N GLN A 428 -12.46 14.29 21.59
CA GLN A 428 -11.91 14.32 20.25
C GLN A 428 -12.92 14.94 19.29
N GLY A 429 -12.44 15.77 18.36
CA GLY A 429 -13.33 16.47 17.42
C GLY A 429 -14.18 15.53 16.58
N ILE A 430 -13.67 14.34 16.22
CA ILE A 430 -14.45 13.36 15.46
C ILE A 430 -15.53 12.69 16.32
N ASP A 431 -15.23 12.40 17.59
CA ASP A 431 -16.17 11.80 18.53
C ASP A 431 -17.29 12.78 18.86
N PHE A 432 -16.97 14.06 19.02
CA PHE A 432 -17.96 15.13 19.17
C PHE A 432 -18.89 15.26 17.95
N LEU A 433 -18.33 15.19 16.74
CA LEU A 433 -19.12 15.27 15.51
C LEU A 433 -20.03 14.04 15.32
N ASP A 434 -19.56 12.86 15.72
CA ASP A 434 -20.34 11.63 15.69
C ASP A 434 -21.45 11.66 16.77
N SER A 435 -21.13 12.09 18.00
CA SER A 435 -22.10 12.21 19.09
C SER A 435 -23.22 13.19 18.76
N TYR A 436 -22.90 14.33 18.12
CA TYR A 436 -23.87 15.31 17.64
C TYR A 436 -24.93 14.71 16.71
N ARG A 437 -24.56 13.73 15.87
CA ARG A 437 -25.50 13.07 14.96
C ARG A 437 -26.43 12.10 15.67
N SER A 438 -26.02 11.59 16.83
CA SER A 438 -26.73 10.56 17.60
C SER A 438 -27.79 11.09 18.57
N GLY A 439 -27.86 12.40 18.84
CA GLY A 439 -28.87 12.98 19.74
C GLY A 439 -28.78 14.50 19.97
N GLU A 440 -29.70 15.02 20.78
CA GLU A 440 -29.80 16.44 21.16
C GLU A 440 -28.77 16.81 22.24
N GLN A 441 -27.53 17.06 21.83
CA GLN A 441 -26.56 17.75 22.68
C GLN A 441 -26.85 19.26 22.65
N ARG A 442 -26.83 19.93 23.80
CA ARG A 442 -26.90 21.40 23.92
C ARG A 442 -25.66 21.88 24.66
N LEU A 443 -25.09 22.99 24.20
CA LEU A 443 -23.90 23.63 24.77
C LEU A 443 -24.19 25.11 25.09
N ASP A 444 -25.45 25.44 25.37
CA ASP A 444 -25.88 26.81 25.62
C ASP A 444 -25.13 27.42 26.80
N GLY A 445 -24.42 28.53 26.55
CA GLY A 445 -23.67 29.26 27.58
C GLY A 445 -22.28 28.69 27.90
N GLU A 446 -21.86 27.60 27.24
CA GLU A 446 -20.52 27.03 27.37
C GLU A 446 -19.50 27.82 26.54
N GLN A 447 -18.25 27.91 27.04
CA GLN A 447 -17.10 28.40 26.27
C GLN A 447 -16.28 27.23 25.76
N VAL A 448 -16.24 27.04 24.44
CA VAL A 448 -15.63 25.87 23.81
C VAL A 448 -14.37 26.28 23.05
N VAL A 449 -13.23 25.73 23.43
CA VAL A 449 -11.98 25.91 22.70
C VAL A 449 -11.78 24.75 21.72
N VAL A 450 -11.61 25.07 20.43
CA VAL A 450 -11.29 24.06 19.40
C VAL A 450 -9.82 24.13 19.02
N ILE A 451 -9.10 23.03 19.23
CA ILE A 451 -7.67 22.92 18.93
C ILE A 451 -7.47 22.29 17.55
N GLY A 452 -7.10 23.10 16.56
CA GLY A 452 -6.76 22.66 15.20
C GLY A 452 -7.14 23.68 14.12
N GLY A 453 -6.74 23.43 12.87
CA GLY A 453 -7.01 24.33 11.73
C GLY A 453 -7.54 23.63 10.46
N GLY A 454 -7.84 22.32 10.54
CA GLY A 454 -8.36 21.54 9.42
C GLY A 454 -9.89 21.52 9.35
N ASN A 455 -10.43 20.77 8.38
CA ASN A 455 -11.88 20.59 8.21
C ASN A 455 -12.58 20.12 9.49
N THR A 456 -12.02 19.13 10.20
CA THR A 456 -12.58 18.62 11.46
C THR A 456 -12.68 19.72 12.52
N ALA A 457 -11.68 20.60 12.63
CA ALA A 457 -11.70 21.69 13.60
C ALA A 457 -12.79 22.71 13.26
N ILE A 458 -12.89 23.13 12.00
CA ILE A 458 -13.93 24.06 11.55
C ILE A 458 -15.33 23.45 11.68
N ASP A 459 -15.48 22.17 11.35
CA ASP A 459 -16.75 21.47 11.48
C ASP A 459 -17.16 21.34 12.95
N ALA A 460 -16.25 20.99 13.85
CA ALA A 460 -16.49 20.94 15.29
C ALA A 460 -16.87 22.33 15.83
N ALA A 461 -16.11 23.38 15.49
CA ALA A 461 -16.39 24.75 15.94
C ALA A 461 -17.78 25.24 15.49
N ARG A 462 -18.12 25.01 14.22
CA ARG A 462 -19.42 25.40 13.66
C ARG A 462 -20.58 24.57 14.19
N THR A 463 -20.34 23.32 14.57
CA THR A 463 -21.31 22.47 15.26
C THR A 463 -21.51 22.96 16.69
N ALA A 464 -20.45 23.18 17.46
CA ALA A 464 -20.53 23.70 18.83
C ALA A 464 -21.30 25.04 18.90
N ARG A 465 -21.00 25.97 17.98
CA ARG A 465 -21.72 27.25 17.89
C ARG A 465 -23.22 27.07 17.55
N ARG A 466 -23.59 26.04 16.78
CA ARG A 466 -25.00 25.71 16.49
C ARG A 466 -25.71 25.12 17.72
N LEU A 467 -24.96 24.56 18.65
CA LEU A 467 -25.47 24.03 19.92
C LEU A 467 -25.55 25.08 21.03
N GLY A 468 -25.20 26.34 20.75
CA GLY A 468 -25.33 27.46 21.70
C GLY A 468 -24.04 27.86 22.42
N ALA A 469 -22.89 27.25 22.07
CA ALA A 469 -21.60 27.60 22.66
C ALA A 469 -21.04 28.92 22.11
N ASP A 470 -20.25 29.60 22.94
CA ASP A 470 -19.27 30.60 22.52
C ASP A 470 -17.96 29.88 22.14
N VAL A 471 -17.48 30.05 20.90
CA VAL A 471 -16.43 29.22 20.29
C VAL A 471 -15.29 30.06 19.73
#